data_AF-A0A9E2F0I4-F1
#
_entry.id   AF-A0A9E2F0I4-F1
#
_cell.length_a   1.000
_cell.length_b   1.000
_cell.length_c   1.000
_cell.angle_alpha   90.00
_cell.angle_beta   90.00
_cell.angle_gamma   90.00
#
_symmetry.space_group_name_H-M   'P 1'
#
loop_
_entity.id
_entity.type
_entity.pdbx_description
1 polymer ?
#
loop_
_entity_poly.entity_id
_entity_poly.type
_entity_poly.pdbx_seq_one_letter_code
_entity_poly.pdbx_strand_id
1 'polypeptide(L)'
;MAQLQQEAMGIVKKFGGSLKPELQMAIKTGGPAHAISVCSEKAPSIAQSLSSETGWTVKRVSLRARSETAVPDTWEKKALEEFDQRQANGESAAKMAYQEVVDGSFRFIKAQAVEAVCLGCHAAEIKPEVEAALEQEYPDDKARGYTLGQIRGAFSLSRDL
;
A
#
# COMPACT_ATOMS: atom_id res chain seq x y z
N MET A 1 -0.14 10.61 -22.06
CA MET A 1 0.32 10.63 -20.66
C MET A 1 -0.75 11.09 -19.68
N ALA A 2 -1.42 12.24 -19.88
CA ALA A 2 -2.48 12.71 -18.96
C ALA A 2 -3.63 11.70 -18.77
N GLN A 3 -4.06 11.04 -19.85
CA GLN A 3 -5.08 9.98 -19.79
C GLN A 3 -4.61 8.77 -18.96
N LEU A 4 -3.41 8.26 -19.23
CA LEU A 4 -2.77 7.18 -18.47
C LEU A 4 -2.69 7.48 -16.97
N GLN A 5 -2.32 8.72 -16.62
CA GLN A 5 -2.28 9.19 -15.25
C GLN A 5 -3.67 9.20 -14.60
N GLN A 6 -4.68 9.69 -15.32
CA GLN A 6 -6.06 9.72 -14.84
C GLN A 6 -6.61 8.32 -14.59
N GLU A 7 -6.34 7.38 -15.50
CA GLU A 7 -6.69 5.97 -15.35
C GLU A 7 -6.01 5.35 -14.12
N ALA A 8 -4.69 5.53 -13.98
CA ALA A 8 -3.94 5.03 -12.83
C ALA A 8 -4.47 5.58 -11.49
N MET A 9 -4.78 6.88 -11.43
CA MET A 9 -5.42 7.49 -10.25
C MET A 9 -6.80 6.89 -9.96
N GLY A 10 -7.59 6.60 -11.00
CA GLY A 10 -8.87 5.91 -10.86
C GLY A 10 -8.73 4.52 -10.25
N ILE A 11 -7.73 3.75 -10.70
CA ILE A 11 -7.42 2.42 -10.16
C ILE A 11 -6.97 2.50 -8.71
N VAL A 12 -6.10 3.45 -8.35
CA VAL A 12 -5.69 3.67 -6.95
C VAL A 12 -6.89 3.96 -6.06
N LYS A 13 -7.81 4.84 -6.50
CA LYS A 13 -9.03 5.15 -5.76
C LYS A 13 -9.91 3.91 -5.60
N LYS A 14 -10.06 3.09 -6.64
CA LYS A 14 -10.83 1.85 -6.60
C LYS A 14 -10.21 0.85 -5.62
N PHE A 15 -8.89 0.66 -5.67
CA PHE A 15 -8.16 -0.20 -4.72
C PHE A 15 -8.42 0.23 -3.28
N GLY A 16 -8.11 1.49 -2.93
CA GLY A 16 -8.30 1.99 -1.58
C GLY A 16 -9.77 1.92 -1.12
N GLY A 17 -10.69 2.21 -2.03
CA GLY A 17 -12.13 2.12 -1.81
C GLY A 17 -12.67 0.70 -1.62
N SER A 18 -11.99 -0.33 -2.14
CA SER A 18 -12.33 -1.73 -1.91
C SER A 18 -11.67 -2.30 -0.65
N LEU A 19 -10.38 -1.99 -0.41
CA LEU A 19 -9.64 -2.58 0.71
C LEU A 19 -10.07 -2.00 2.07
N LYS A 20 -10.31 -0.70 2.16
CA LYS A 20 -10.62 -0.05 3.45
C LYS A 20 -11.93 -0.56 4.09
N PRO A 21 -13.05 -0.73 3.35
CA PRO A 21 -14.26 -1.32 3.90
C PRO A 21 -14.09 -2.77 4.35
N GLU A 22 -13.36 -3.60 3.59
CA GLU A 22 -13.05 -5.00 3.97
C GLU A 22 -12.30 -5.05 5.31
N LEU A 23 -11.27 -4.20 5.46
CA LEU A 23 -10.53 -4.05 6.72
C LEU A 23 -11.43 -3.61 7.87
N GLN A 24 -12.23 -2.57 7.67
CA GLN A 24 -13.14 -2.07 8.71
C GLN A 24 -14.17 -3.13 9.13
N MET A 25 -14.68 -3.91 8.18
CA MET A 25 -15.59 -5.01 8.47
C MET A 25 -14.89 -6.11 9.28
N ALA A 26 -13.71 -6.55 8.87
CA ALA A 26 -12.95 -7.59 9.57
C ALA A 26 -12.59 -7.18 11.01
N ILE A 27 -12.20 -5.92 11.21
CA ILE A 27 -11.95 -5.38 12.56
C ILE A 27 -13.25 -5.39 13.38
N LYS A 28 -14.38 -5.01 12.79
CA LYS A 28 -15.66 -4.98 13.50
C LYS A 28 -16.14 -6.38 13.90
N THR A 29 -15.92 -7.39 13.07
CA THR A 29 -16.43 -8.75 13.29
C THR A 29 -15.53 -9.60 14.18
N GLY A 30 -14.21 -9.47 14.07
CA GLY A 30 -13.25 -10.33 14.75
C GLY A 30 -12.08 -9.61 15.41
N GLY A 31 -12.09 -8.27 15.42
CA GLY A 31 -11.00 -7.46 15.97
C GLY A 31 -9.77 -7.35 15.06
N PRO A 32 -8.76 -6.56 15.45
CA PRO A 32 -7.58 -6.30 14.62
C PRO A 32 -6.72 -7.55 14.35
N ALA A 33 -6.71 -8.52 15.28
CA ALA A 33 -6.01 -9.79 15.09
C ALA A 33 -6.59 -10.59 13.91
N HIS A 34 -7.91 -10.74 13.86
CA HIS A 34 -8.61 -11.39 12.74
C HIS A 34 -8.45 -10.62 11.42
N ALA A 35 -8.40 -9.29 11.48
CA ALA A 35 -8.25 -8.47 10.29
C ALA A 35 -6.91 -8.67 9.56
N ILE A 36 -5.88 -9.22 10.22
CA ILE A 36 -4.58 -9.51 9.62
C ILE A 36 -4.69 -10.57 8.53
N SER A 37 -5.36 -11.70 8.81
CA SER A 37 -5.55 -12.77 7.82
C SER A 37 -6.49 -12.33 6.71
N VAL A 38 -7.55 -11.58 7.03
CA VAL A 38 -8.43 -11.02 5.99
C VAL A 38 -7.65 -10.08 5.07
N CYS A 39 -6.77 -9.23 5.62
CA CYS A 39 -5.93 -8.36 4.81
C CYS A 39 -4.87 -9.09 3.99
N SER A 40 -4.30 -10.18 4.50
CA SER A 40 -3.32 -11.00 3.77
C SER A 40 -3.92 -11.60 2.50
N GLU A 41 -5.19 -11.98 2.55
CA GLU A 41 -5.91 -12.55 1.40
C GLU A 41 -6.52 -11.46 0.48
N LYS A 42 -7.20 -10.47 1.06
CA LYS A 42 -7.98 -9.49 0.27
C LYS A 42 -7.10 -8.52 -0.50
N ALA A 43 -5.98 -8.06 0.05
CA ALA A 43 -5.17 -7.07 -0.64
C ALA A 43 -4.55 -7.61 -1.95
N PRO A 44 -3.93 -8.81 -1.98
CA PRO A 44 -3.48 -9.42 -3.23
C PRO A 44 -4.63 -9.74 -4.20
N SER A 45 -5.77 -10.21 -3.69
CA SER A 45 -6.95 -10.52 -4.52
C SER A 45 -7.53 -9.27 -5.20
N ILE A 46 -7.65 -8.14 -4.49
CA ILE A 46 -8.07 -6.86 -5.07
C ILE A 46 -7.06 -6.40 -6.13
N ALA A 47 -5.76 -6.50 -5.86
CA ALA A 47 -4.71 -6.13 -6.81
C ALA A 47 -4.82 -6.94 -8.11
N GLN A 48 -5.00 -8.26 -7.98
CA GLN A 48 -5.14 -9.16 -9.12
C GLN A 48 -6.43 -8.88 -9.91
N SER A 49 -7.55 -8.69 -9.23
CA SER A 49 -8.83 -8.36 -9.88
C SER A 49 -8.75 -7.06 -10.67
N LEU A 50 -8.18 -6.00 -10.07
CA LEU A 50 -7.97 -4.73 -10.77
C LEU A 50 -7.02 -4.87 -11.95
N SER A 51 -5.99 -5.71 -11.81
CA SER A 51 -5.05 -5.96 -12.90
C SER A 51 -5.75 -6.61 -14.09
N SER A 52 -6.53 -7.66 -13.84
CA SER A 52 -7.30 -8.36 -14.89
C SER A 52 -8.37 -7.49 -15.54
N GLU A 53 -9.05 -6.63 -14.78
CA GLU A 53 -10.12 -5.78 -15.30
C GLU A 53 -9.60 -4.64 -16.18
N THR A 54 -8.43 -4.08 -15.83
CA THR A 54 -7.94 -2.83 -16.41
C THR A 54 -6.79 -3.00 -17.39
N GLY A 55 -6.15 -4.17 -17.40
CA GLY A 55 -4.94 -4.44 -18.17
C GLY A 55 -3.67 -3.79 -17.58
N TRP A 56 -3.76 -3.15 -16.41
CA TRP A 56 -2.60 -2.65 -15.68
C TRP A 56 -2.02 -3.74 -14.78
N THR A 57 -0.72 -3.72 -14.53
CA THR A 57 -0.17 -4.40 -13.35
C THR A 57 -0.39 -3.50 -12.14
N VAL A 58 -1.02 -4.00 -11.08
CA VAL A 58 -1.33 -3.23 -9.86
C VAL A 58 -0.70 -3.89 -8.64
N LYS A 59 0.07 -3.13 -7.86
CA LYS A 59 0.77 -3.61 -6.66
C LYS A 59 0.70 -2.59 -5.52
N ARG A 60 0.96 -3.08 -4.30
CA ARG A 60 1.31 -2.24 -3.14
C ARG A 60 2.75 -2.52 -2.76
N VAL A 61 3.53 -1.48 -2.54
CA VAL A 61 4.96 -1.59 -2.22
C VAL A 61 5.34 -0.71 -1.04
N SER A 62 6.38 -1.07 -0.29
CA SER A 62 6.84 -0.30 0.86
C SER A 62 8.31 -0.54 1.17
N LEU A 63 9.01 0.50 1.65
CA LEU A 63 10.35 0.38 2.22
C LEU A 63 10.37 -0.49 3.50
N ARG A 64 9.22 -0.61 4.18
CA ARG A 64 9.00 -1.56 5.28
C ARG A 64 7.89 -2.54 4.89
N ALA A 65 8.22 -3.42 3.96
CA ALA A 65 7.28 -4.41 3.43
C ALA A 65 6.83 -5.40 4.52
N ARG A 66 5.54 -5.76 4.50
CA ARG A 66 4.96 -6.80 5.37
C ARG A 66 5.03 -8.18 4.70
N SER A 67 4.84 -8.21 3.39
CA SER A 67 4.92 -9.42 2.57
C SER A 67 6.02 -9.27 1.53
N GLU A 68 6.55 -10.41 1.06
CA GLU A 68 7.56 -10.44 -0.01
C GLU A 68 7.05 -9.80 -1.31
N THR A 69 5.75 -9.93 -1.58
CA THR A 69 5.08 -9.33 -2.75
C THR A 69 4.99 -7.80 -2.70
N ALA A 70 5.28 -7.19 -1.55
CA ALA A 70 5.26 -5.74 -1.35
C ALA A 70 6.67 -5.13 -1.28
N VAL A 71 7.71 -5.90 -1.61
CA VAL A 71 9.07 -5.39 -1.73
C VAL A 71 9.18 -4.56 -3.01
N PRO A 72 9.63 -3.30 -2.94
CA PRO A 72 9.76 -2.44 -4.11
C PRO A 72 10.93 -2.87 -4.99
N ASP A 73 10.78 -2.70 -6.30
CA ASP A 73 11.91 -2.70 -7.23
C ASP A 73 12.75 -1.40 -7.11
N THR A 74 13.79 -1.28 -7.95
CA THR A 74 14.69 -0.12 -7.92
C THR A 74 13.98 1.21 -8.21
N TRP A 75 13.02 1.24 -9.13
CA TRP A 75 12.28 2.44 -9.49
C TRP A 75 11.29 2.83 -8.39
N GLU A 76 10.57 1.84 -7.86
CA GLU A 76 9.62 2.03 -6.76
C GLU A 76 10.31 2.48 -5.48
N LYS A 77 11.48 1.91 -5.18
CA LYS A 77 12.30 2.27 -4.01
C LYS A 77 12.74 3.74 -4.09
N LYS A 78 13.27 4.16 -5.24
CA LYS A 78 13.67 5.56 -5.46
C LYS A 78 12.50 6.53 -5.25
N ALA A 79 11.33 6.21 -5.80
CA ALA A 79 10.14 7.03 -5.63
C ALA A 79 9.67 7.09 -4.16
N LEU A 80 9.72 5.97 -3.43
CA LEU A 80 9.38 5.94 -2.00
C LEU A 80 10.34 6.77 -1.16
N GLU A 81 11.65 6.68 -1.42
CA GLU A 81 12.68 7.48 -0.73
C GLU A 81 12.49 8.99 -1.02
N GLU A 82 12.13 9.35 -2.25
CA GLU A 82 11.78 10.73 -2.59
C GLU A 82 10.52 11.20 -1.84
N PHE A 83 9.50 10.34 -1.70
CA PHE A 83 8.31 10.67 -0.94
C PHE A 83 8.63 10.91 0.54
N ASP A 84 9.48 10.08 1.16
CA ASP A 84 9.93 10.28 2.55
C ASP A 84 10.66 11.61 2.71
N GLN A 85 11.54 11.97 1.77
CA GLN A 85 12.25 13.26 1.79
C GLN A 85 11.29 14.45 1.62
N ARG A 86 10.29 14.35 0.73
CA ARG A 86 9.27 15.39 0.53
C ARG A 86 8.37 15.53 1.75
N GLN A 87 8.03 14.42 2.42
CA GLN A 87 7.27 14.44 3.67
C GLN A 87 8.07 15.11 4.80
N ALA A 88 9.37 14.83 4.91
CA ALA A 88 10.24 15.51 5.87
C ALA A 88 10.31 17.03 5.63
N ASN A 89 10.12 17.47 4.39
CA ASN A 89 10.04 18.87 4.00
C ASN A 89 8.63 19.48 4.15
N GLY A 90 7.68 18.76 4.76
CA GLY A 90 6.33 19.26 5.09
C GLY A 90 5.28 19.06 4.01
N GLU A 91 5.58 18.35 2.91
CA GLU A 91 4.58 18.05 1.90
C GLU A 91 3.64 16.92 2.38
N SER A 92 2.34 17.07 2.09
CA SER A 92 1.35 16.03 2.36
C SER A 92 1.48 14.86 1.37
N ALA A 93 1.49 13.63 1.89
CA ALA A 93 1.47 12.40 1.09
C ALA A 93 0.30 12.34 0.08
N ALA A 94 -0.83 12.99 0.39
CA ALA A 94 -1.97 13.09 -0.52
C ALA A 94 -1.63 13.76 -1.85
N LYS A 95 -0.56 14.59 -1.92
CA LYS A 95 -0.08 15.25 -3.14
C LYS A 95 1.04 14.49 -3.86
N MET A 96 1.64 13.51 -3.21
CA MET A 96 2.80 12.79 -3.74
C MET A 96 2.39 11.69 -4.72
N ALA A 97 2.74 11.86 -5.98
CA ALA A 97 2.69 10.84 -7.01
C ALA A 97 3.88 11.05 -7.94
N TYR A 98 4.33 9.98 -8.58
CA TYR A 98 5.37 10.01 -9.59
C TYR A 98 4.98 9.14 -10.77
N GLN A 99 5.43 9.50 -11.97
CA GLN A 99 5.17 8.74 -13.19
C GLN A 99 6.33 8.89 -14.17
N GLU A 100 6.60 7.83 -14.91
CA GLU A 100 7.70 7.77 -15.86
C GLU A 100 7.42 6.69 -16.91
N VAL A 101 8.06 6.76 -18.08
CA VAL A 101 8.12 5.62 -19.00
C VAL A 101 9.45 4.91 -18.77
N VAL A 102 9.40 3.64 -18.44
CA VAL A 102 10.56 2.79 -18.18
C VAL A 102 10.43 1.54 -19.04
N ASP A 103 11.43 1.30 -19.90
CA ASP A 103 11.52 0.10 -20.75
C ASP A 103 10.27 -0.19 -21.59
N GLY A 104 9.61 0.85 -22.10
CA GLY A 104 8.40 0.72 -22.92
C GLY A 104 7.10 0.61 -22.13
N SER A 105 7.15 0.64 -20.79
CA SER A 105 5.95 0.65 -19.95
C SER A 105 5.76 2.02 -19.30
N PHE A 106 4.53 2.53 -19.29
CA PHE A 106 4.15 3.64 -18.43
C PHE A 106 4.02 3.15 -16.99
N ARG A 107 4.77 3.76 -16.08
CA ARG A 107 4.73 3.48 -14.64
C ARG A 107 4.17 4.68 -13.88
N PHE A 108 3.35 4.39 -12.88
CA PHE A 108 2.75 5.37 -11.99
C PHE A 108 2.80 4.86 -10.55
N ILE A 109 3.15 5.73 -9.61
CA ILE A 109 3.22 5.39 -8.19
C ILE A 109 2.61 6.50 -7.34
N LYS A 110 1.77 6.11 -6.39
CA LYS A 110 1.03 7.03 -5.50
C LYS A 110 1.28 6.69 -4.05
N ALA A 111 1.79 7.66 -3.28
CA ALA A 111 2.04 7.48 -1.85
C ALA A 111 0.75 7.12 -1.09
N GLN A 112 0.87 6.19 -0.14
CA GLN A 112 -0.17 5.79 0.79
C GLN A 112 0.24 6.23 2.20
N ALA A 113 -0.51 7.17 2.77
CA ALA A 113 -0.32 7.60 4.16
C ALA A 113 -0.98 6.63 5.14
N VAL A 114 -0.44 6.59 6.35
CA VAL A 114 -1.03 5.93 7.52
C VAL A 114 -2.24 6.74 8.00
N GLU A 115 -3.38 6.07 8.13
CA GLU A 115 -4.59 6.61 8.77
C GLU A 115 -4.78 5.97 10.15
N ALA A 116 -5.74 6.48 10.95
CA ALA A 116 -5.98 5.98 12.31
C ALA A 116 -6.23 4.46 12.38
N VAL A 117 -6.98 3.90 11.41
CA VAL A 117 -7.24 2.46 11.33
C VAL A 117 -5.97 1.62 11.13
N CYS A 118 -4.96 2.19 10.48
CA CYS A 118 -3.71 1.50 10.20
C CYS A 118 -2.88 1.28 11.48
N LEU A 119 -2.99 2.18 12.44
CA LEU A 119 -2.20 2.15 13.67
C LEU A 119 -2.53 0.96 14.58
N GLY A 120 -3.68 0.30 14.38
CA GLY A 120 -4.02 -0.92 15.12
C GLY A 120 -3.02 -2.06 14.91
N CYS A 121 -2.32 -2.10 13.77
CA CYS A 121 -1.36 -3.16 13.44
C CYS A 121 0.00 -2.65 12.95
N HIS A 122 0.15 -1.34 12.74
CA HIS A 122 1.37 -0.73 12.16
C HIS A 122 2.09 0.23 13.12
N ALA A 123 1.51 0.54 14.28
CA ALA A 123 2.15 1.39 15.28
C ALA A 123 3.41 0.72 15.89
N ALA A 124 4.15 1.47 16.70
CA ALA A 124 5.27 0.93 17.48
C ALA A 124 4.78 -0.03 18.57
N GLU A 125 3.68 0.31 19.22
CA GLU A 125 3.03 -0.50 20.24
C GLU A 125 1.66 -0.94 19.72
N ILE A 126 1.41 -2.25 19.78
CA ILE A 126 0.15 -2.86 19.40
C ILE A 126 -0.27 -3.86 20.48
N LYS A 127 -1.52 -4.34 20.42
CA LYS A 127 -2.02 -5.27 21.42
C LYS A 127 -1.34 -6.65 21.28
N PRO A 128 -1.13 -7.40 22.38
CA PRO A 128 -0.47 -8.70 22.33
C PRO A 128 -1.12 -9.70 21.36
N GLU A 129 -2.45 -9.72 21.26
CA GLU A 129 -3.16 -10.61 20.32
C GLU A 129 -2.92 -10.26 18.85
N VAL A 130 -2.61 -9.00 18.55
CA VAL A 130 -2.27 -8.54 17.20
C VAL A 130 -0.82 -8.88 16.89
N GLU A 131 0.07 -8.77 17.88
CA GLU A 131 1.48 -9.18 17.75
C GLU A 131 1.57 -10.67 17.42
N ALA A 132 0.91 -11.52 18.20
CA ALA A 132 0.90 -12.97 17.98
C ALA A 132 0.35 -13.35 16.60
N ALA A 133 -0.72 -12.69 16.14
CA ALA A 133 -1.28 -12.92 14.81
C ALA A 133 -0.32 -12.47 13.68
N LEU A 134 0.44 -11.39 13.89
CA LEU A 134 1.43 -10.95 12.91
C LEU A 134 2.65 -11.88 12.86
N GLU A 135 3.14 -12.37 13.99
CA GLU A 135 4.24 -13.35 14.02
C GLU A 135 3.87 -14.65 13.30
N GLN A 136 2.62 -15.09 13.44
CA GLN A 136 2.12 -16.28 12.75
C GLN A 136 1.99 -16.09 11.24
N GLU A 137 1.38 -14.99 10.80
CA GLU A 137 1.09 -14.75 9.38
C GLU A 137 2.28 -14.16 8.61
N TYR A 138 3.13 -13.39 9.29
CA TYR A 138 4.24 -12.63 8.72
C TYR A 138 5.48 -12.69 9.64
N PRO A 139 6.20 -13.83 9.67
CA PRO A 139 7.37 -14.00 10.54
C PRO A 139 8.49 -12.98 10.26
N ASP A 140 8.55 -12.46 9.03
CA ASP A 140 9.52 -11.45 8.61
C ASP A 140 8.93 -10.03 8.50
N ASP A 141 7.82 -9.73 9.21
CA ASP A 141 7.13 -8.43 9.12
C ASP A 141 8.04 -7.26 9.51
N LYS A 142 8.21 -6.31 8.59
CA LYS A 142 8.95 -5.06 8.86
C LYS A 142 8.03 -3.86 9.06
N ALA A 143 6.72 -4.01 8.84
CA ALA A 143 5.79 -2.90 8.73
C ALA A 143 5.31 -2.33 10.07
N ARG A 144 6.25 -1.94 10.93
CA ARG A 144 6.00 -1.47 12.31
C ARG A 144 6.53 -0.05 12.55
N GLY A 145 6.15 0.51 13.69
CA GLY A 145 6.68 1.81 14.16
C GLY A 145 6.19 3.00 13.34
N TYR A 146 4.99 2.90 12.76
CA TYR A 146 4.39 3.98 12.00
C TYR A 146 3.62 4.95 12.89
N THR A 147 3.59 6.22 12.48
CA THR A 147 2.77 7.27 13.07
C THR A 147 1.72 7.79 12.10
N LEU A 148 0.70 8.47 12.61
CA LEU A 148 -0.39 9.01 11.79
C LEU A 148 0.17 9.96 10.71
N GLY A 149 -0.27 9.76 9.46
CA GLY A 149 0.16 10.56 8.31
C GLY A 149 1.50 10.16 7.71
N GLN A 150 2.31 9.33 8.37
CA GLN A 150 3.56 8.83 7.81
C GLN A 150 3.30 8.04 6.52
N ILE A 151 4.23 8.06 5.58
CA ILE A 151 4.15 7.21 4.38
C ILE A 151 4.28 5.75 4.78
N ARG A 152 3.19 4.98 4.61
CA ARG A 152 3.18 3.53 4.81
C ARG A 152 3.86 2.80 3.67
N GLY A 153 3.77 3.34 2.47
CA GLY A 153 4.19 2.73 1.22
C GLY A 153 3.50 3.44 0.05
N ALA A 154 3.27 2.74 -1.04
CA ALA A 154 2.60 3.27 -2.21
C ALA A 154 1.80 2.22 -2.98
N PHE A 155 0.86 2.69 -3.79
CA PHE A 155 0.29 1.91 -4.88
C PHE A 155 1.17 2.11 -6.11
N SER A 156 1.67 1.02 -6.69
CA SER A 156 2.50 1.01 -7.90
C SER A 156 1.71 0.36 -9.05
N LEU A 157 1.69 1.04 -10.19
CA LEU A 157 0.94 0.65 -11.37
C LEU A 157 1.85 0.71 -12.59
N SER A 158 1.75 -0.26 -13.48
CA SER A 158 2.41 -0.22 -14.78
C SER A 158 1.51 -0.71 -15.90
N ARG A 159 1.67 -0.14 -17.09
CA ARG A 159 1.01 -0.58 -18.32
C ARG A 159 1.97 -0.47 -19.49
N ASP A 160 2.06 -1.51 -20.30
CA ASP A 160 2.84 -1.50 -21.53
C ASP A 160 2.24 -0.50 -22.54
N LEU A 161 3.10 0.19 -23.27
CA LEU A 161 2.72 1.19 -24.26
C LEU A 161 2.60 0.63 -25.68
#